data_AF-A0A1Y1LJK8-F1
#
_entry.id   AF-A0A1Y1LJK8-F1
#
_cell.length_a   1.000
_cell.length_b   1.000
_cell.length_c   1.000
_cell.angle_alpha   90.00
_cell.angle_beta   90.00
_cell.angle_gamma   90.00
#
_symmetry.space_group_name_H-M   'P 1'
#
loop_
_entity.id
_entity.type
_entity.pdbx_description
1 polymer ?
#
loop_
_entity_poly.entity_id
_entity_poly.type
_entity_poly.pdbx_seq_one_letter_code
_entity_poly.pdbx_strand_id
1 'polypeptide(L)'
;RILKVETLQETNEIKWMKTACNIPITPESTNAGLTTCPRPVKVTAVSSRNAAGVPFTVYHGREKIDFKYGDIKGTFEHNGPMILSITSNYTDYTEIIKAIAEMGVYCRWEFDSTTDRSYTQIKETVRQLIQRNPENVIACKRGDLTKLHYVNNFPFRVGILNLLSNTEYHPSPSLGHYIGNDYNIYLKDTNQCLTISSEARKMTTLGEVVDCRHPSMLHFMSFKLTIETLVQFYLNNWKLLIESIRAKKMNWRNEAVCKHMGNQAYNFSRTCRVIINNLMEKNSKDYASLSLLYCFCFPEPGHSAYSPTLLKLKNGYVIDLSAKTGVFQFNQELSQYELFQKKIRIEGTSLDLSENLKGLLPGFSLVVGHDEKLDRRTMNQLLEDRHLISHGTSFTTNISGELFIATRDINIEDQTFLTINRQMRNYEAADTSDDIVLNILKRKAQVGATANTSEEKDPKKPRLEASAEEEEGFELINDSEEEEEIDMDVF
;
A
#
# COMPACT_ATOMS: atom_id res chain seq x y z
N ARG A 1 -17.00 -28.72 11.67
CA ARG A 1 -17.73 -27.43 11.72
C ARG A 1 -17.99 -27.00 10.29
N ILE A 2 -19.17 -27.36 9.77
CA ILE A 2 -19.64 -26.88 8.48
C ILE A 2 -19.89 -25.39 8.67
N LEU A 3 -19.13 -24.54 7.96
CA LEU A 3 -19.45 -23.12 7.84
C LEU A 3 -20.92 -23.06 7.45
N LYS A 4 -21.78 -22.56 8.34
CA LYS A 4 -23.09 -22.06 7.93
C LYS A 4 -22.79 -21.09 6.81
N VAL A 5 -23.14 -21.49 5.60
CA VAL A 5 -23.09 -20.65 4.42
C VAL A 5 -24.16 -19.59 4.67
N GLU A 6 -23.84 -18.59 5.49
CA GLU A 6 -24.22 -17.24 5.12
C GLU A 6 -23.72 -17.14 3.68
N THR A 7 -24.67 -17.09 2.74
CA THR A 7 -24.39 -16.90 1.33
C THR A 7 -23.76 -15.53 1.21
N LEU A 8 -22.45 -15.46 1.52
CA LEU A 8 -21.59 -14.35 1.17
C LEU A 8 -21.88 -14.10 -0.29
N GLN A 9 -22.47 -12.94 -0.56
CA GLN A 9 -22.75 -12.52 -1.91
C GLN A 9 -21.44 -12.67 -2.69
N GLU A 10 -21.48 -13.44 -3.77
CA GLU A 10 -20.29 -13.80 -4.52
C GLU A 10 -19.79 -12.57 -5.29
N THR A 11 -18.96 -11.76 -4.64
CA THR A 11 -18.34 -10.58 -5.27
C THR A 11 -17.37 -11.00 -6.37
N ASN A 12 -16.97 -10.08 -7.24
CA ASN A 12 -16.01 -10.36 -8.31
C ASN A 12 -14.68 -10.89 -7.77
N GLU A 13 -14.22 -10.36 -6.63
CA GLU A 13 -13.00 -10.84 -5.96
C GLU A 13 -13.16 -12.25 -5.40
N ILE A 14 -14.34 -12.58 -4.84
CA ILE A 14 -14.64 -13.94 -4.39
C ILE A 14 -14.66 -14.91 -5.58
N LYS A 15 -15.24 -14.51 -6.72
CA LYS A 15 -15.22 -15.31 -7.95
C LYS A 15 -13.79 -15.52 -8.42
N TRP A 16 -12.97 -14.48 -8.42
CA TRP A 16 -11.58 -14.58 -8.83
C TRP A 16 -10.80 -15.56 -7.95
N MET A 17 -10.92 -15.45 -6.62
CA MET A 17 -10.29 -16.37 -5.67
C MET A 17 -10.80 -17.82 -5.84
N LYS A 18 -12.10 -18.01 -6.01
CA LYS A 18 -12.67 -19.33 -6.26
C LYS A 18 -12.15 -19.94 -7.56
N THR A 19 -12.09 -19.16 -8.65
CA THR A 19 -11.49 -19.60 -9.91
C THR A 19 -10.03 -20.00 -9.73
N ALA A 20 -9.23 -19.21 -9.01
CA ALA A 20 -7.84 -19.55 -8.70
C ALA A 20 -7.71 -20.88 -7.91
N CYS A 21 -8.71 -21.21 -7.11
CA CYS A 21 -8.81 -22.47 -6.36
C CYS A 21 -9.57 -23.59 -7.11
N ASN A 22 -9.94 -23.39 -8.38
CA ASN A 22 -10.77 -24.32 -9.17
C ASN A 22 -12.10 -24.70 -8.48
N ILE A 23 -12.71 -23.76 -7.76
CA ILE A 23 -14.02 -23.89 -7.12
C ILE A 23 -15.08 -23.35 -8.11
N PRO A 24 -16.25 -24.00 -8.24
CA PRO A 24 -17.33 -23.49 -9.08
C PRO A 24 -17.71 -22.05 -8.68
N ILE A 25 -17.88 -21.21 -9.69
CA ILE A 25 -18.40 -19.84 -9.53
C ILE A 25 -19.71 -19.70 -10.27
N THR A 26 -20.52 -18.76 -9.83
CA THR A 26 -21.69 -18.32 -10.58
C THR A 26 -21.25 -17.16 -11.48
N PRO A 27 -21.34 -17.24 -12.82
CA PRO A 27 -20.85 -16.20 -13.72
C PRO A 27 -21.82 -14.99 -13.77
N GLU A 28 -22.29 -14.55 -12.61
CA GLU A 28 -23.16 -13.38 -12.49
C GLU A 28 -22.37 -12.10 -12.72
N SER A 29 -22.93 -11.16 -13.46
CA SER A 29 -22.44 -9.78 -13.54
C SER A 29 -23.58 -8.84 -13.22
N THR A 30 -23.34 -7.76 -12.46
CA THR A 30 -24.36 -6.76 -12.15
C THR A 30 -23.91 -5.40 -12.64
N ASN A 31 -24.74 -4.75 -13.45
CA ASN A 31 -24.50 -3.40 -13.95
C ASN A 31 -25.83 -2.62 -13.93
N ALA A 32 -25.82 -1.44 -13.29
CA ALA A 32 -27.00 -0.56 -13.16
C ALA A 32 -28.28 -1.27 -12.69
N GLY A 33 -28.15 -2.24 -11.77
CA GLY A 33 -29.27 -3.00 -11.22
C GLY A 33 -29.67 -4.25 -12.02
N LEU A 34 -29.21 -4.39 -13.27
CA LEU A 34 -29.39 -5.62 -14.05
C LEU A 34 -28.30 -6.61 -13.65
N THR A 35 -28.68 -7.72 -13.03
CA THR A 35 -27.81 -8.89 -12.88
C THR A 35 -28.10 -9.88 -14.00
N THR A 36 -27.05 -10.28 -14.72
CA THR A 36 -27.11 -11.31 -15.77
C THR A 36 -26.26 -12.51 -15.39
N CYS A 37 -26.73 -13.70 -15.74
CA CYS A 37 -26.00 -14.96 -15.66
C CYS A 37 -26.11 -15.64 -17.03
N PRO A 38 -25.14 -15.43 -17.93
CA PRO A 38 -25.14 -16.09 -19.23
C PRO A 38 -24.99 -17.61 -19.05
N ARG A 39 -25.75 -18.37 -19.83
CA ARG A 39 -25.56 -19.82 -19.89
C ARG A 39 -24.32 -20.15 -20.72
N PRO A 40 -23.54 -21.19 -20.37
CA PRO A 40 -22.37 -21.56 -21.14
C PRO A 40 -22.74 -21.89 -22.59
N VAL A 41 -22.21 -21.12 -23.53
CA VAL A 41 -22.35 -21.37 -24.98
C VAL A 41 -21.15 -20.80 -25.71
N LYS A 42 -20.70 -21.46 -26.78
CA LYS A 42 -19.60 -20.96 -27.60
C LYS A 42 -20.01 -19.67 -28.31
N VAL A 43 -19.42 -18.55 -27.92
CA VAL A 43 -19.55 -17.26 -28.62
C VAL A 43 -18.24 -16.84 -29.28
N THR A 44 -18.31 -15.87 -30.16
CA THR A 44 -17.17 -15.17 -30.75
C THR A 44 -17.19 -13.74 -30.24
N ALA A 45 -16.16 -13.35 -29.50
CA ALA A 45 -15.98 -11.97 -29.07
C ALA A 45 -15.35 -11.16 -30.21
N VAL A 46 -16.04 -10.12 -30.68
CA VAL A 46 -15.58 -9.23 -31.76
C VAL A 46 -15.36 -7.84 -31.18
N SER A 47 -14.15 -7.30 -31.35
CA SER A 47 -13.85 -5.91 -31.03
C SER A 47 -14.46 -4.99 -32.10
N SER A 48 -15.22 -3.99 -31.67
CA SER A 48 -15.87 -3.00 -32.52
C SER A 48 -15.61 -1.60 -31.97
N ARG A 49 -15.97 -0.57 -32.75
CA ARG A 49 -15.86 0.84 -32.35
C ARG A 49 -17.13 1.58 -32.72
N ASN A 50 -17.49 2.60 -31.95
CA ASN A 50 -18.58 3.50 -32.33
C ASN A 50 -18.11 4.52 -33.38
N ALA A 51 -19.03 5.39 -33.83
CA ALA A 51 -18.70 6.43 -34.80
C ALA A 51 -17.63 7.43 -34.31
N ALA A 52 -17.41 7.55 -33.00
CA ALA A 52 -16.36 8.36 -32.40
C ALA A 52 -15.04 7.58 -32.14
N GLY A 53 -14.97 6.29 -32.50
CA GLY A 53 -13.78 5.46 -32.34
C GLY A 53 -13.61 4.80 -30.97
N VAL A 54 -14.57 4.92 -30.05
CA VAL A 54 -14.53 4.30 -28.71
C VAL A 54 -14.70 2.79 -28.85
N PRO A 55 -13.74 1.97 -28.37
CA PRO A 55 -13.80 0.52 -28.53
C PRO A 55 -14.81 -0.14 -27.58
N PHE A 56 -15.46 -1.20 -28.06
CA PHE A 56 -16.32 -2.09 -27.26
C PHE A 56 -16.33 -3.52 -27.84
N THR A 57 -16.66 -4.50 -27.02
CA THR A 57 -16.75 -5.91 -27.44
C THR A 57 -18.21 -6.33 -27.63
N VAL A 58 -18.48 -7.04 -28.73
CA VAL A 58 -19.77 -7.66 -29.07
C VAL A 58 -19.62 -9.17 -29.10
N TYR A 59 -20.53 -9.89 -28.44
CA TYR A 59 -20.54 -11.35 -28.41
C TYR A 59 -21.50 -11.91 -29.46
N HIS A 60 -20.94 -12.53 -30.52
CA HIS A 60 -21.70 -13.19 -31.58
C HIS A 60 -21.86 -14.68 -31.28
N GLY A 61 -23.07 -15.20 -31.48
CA GLY A 61 -23.48 -16.53 -31.02
C GLY A 61 -24.80 -16.43 -30.29
N ARG A 62 -25.65 -17.46 -30.43
CA ARG A 62 -26.97 -17.45 -29.80
C ARG A 62 -26.82 -17.74 -28.31
N GLU A 63 -26.80 -16.68 -27.51
CA GLU A 63 -26.63 -16.75 -26.07
C GLU A 63 -27.96 -16.60 -25.35
N LYS A 64 -28.19 -17.47 -24.36
CA LYS A 64 -29.35 -17.40 -23.46
C LYS A 64 -28.87 -16.95 -22.08
N ILE A 65 -29.55 -15.96 -21.53
CA ILE A 65 -29.12 -15.26 -20.32
C ILE A 65 -30.26 -15.28 -19.32
N ASP A 66 -29.99 -15.82 -18.13
CA ASP A 66 -30.86 -15.66 -16.98
C ASP A 66 -30.60 -14.27 -16.36
N PHE A 67 -31.65 -13.51 -16.04
CA PHE A 67 -31.49 -12.14 -15.52
C PHE A 67 -32.40 -11.83 -14.34
N LYS A 68 -32.00 -10.83 -13.55
CA LYS A 68 -32.84 -10.13 -12.57
C LYS A 68 -32.61 -8.62 -12.61
N TYR A 69 -33.67 -7.83 -12.48
CA TYR A 69 -33.67 -6.36 -12.40
C TYR A 69 -34.77 -5.92 -11.43
N GLY A 70 -34.39 -5.48 -10.22
CA GLY A 70 -35.37 -5.30 -9.15
C GLY A 70 -36.17 -6.58 -8.89
N ASP A 71 -37.48 -6.50 -9.02
CA ASP A 71 -38.41 -7.63 -8.87
C ASP A 71 -38.67 -8.40 -10.19
N ILE A 72 -38.10 -7.93 -11.31
CA ILE A 72 -38.21 -8.59 -12.61
C ILE A 72 -37.14 -9.66 -12.70
N LYS A 73 -37.53 -10.86 -13.09
CA LYS A 73 -36.69 -12.04 -13.31
C LYS A 73 -37.07 -12.65 -14.65
N GLY A 74 -36.19 -13.44 -15.21
CA GLY A 74 -36.51 -14.19 -16.41
C GLY A 74 -35.30 -14.55 -17.24
N THR A 75 -35.52 -14.74 -18.53
CA THR A 75 -34.47 -15.06 -19.51
C THR A 75 -34.62 -14.25 -20.77
N PHE A 76 -33.51 -13.81 -21.37
CA PHE A 76 -33.52 -13.30 -22.73
C PHE A 76 -32.48 -14.03 -23.59
N GLU A 77 -32.69 -14.02 -24.90
CA GLU A 77 -31.75 -14.56 -25.88
C GLU A 77 -31.28 -13.45 -26.81
N HIS A 78 -30.00 -13.45 -27.18
CA HIS A 78 -29.45 -12.50 -28.17
C HIS A 78 -28.43 -13.18 -29.10
N ASN A 79 -28.10 -12.50 -30.19
CA ASN A 79 -26.98 -12.84 -31.07
C ASN A 79 -26.32 -11.55 -31.56
N GLY A 80 -25.11 -11.26 -31.05
CA GLY A 80 -24.50 -9.95 -31.24
C GLY A 80 -25.36 -8.84 -30.60
N PRO A 81 -25.59 -7.72 -31.30
CA PRO A 81 -26.39 -6.60 -30.79
C PRO A 81 -27.90 -6.83 -30.82
N MET A 82 -28.37 -7.93 -31.42
CA MET A 82 -29.80 -8.19 -31.62
C MET A 82 -30.38 -9.05 -30.49
N ILE A 83 -31.39 -8.53 -29.80
CA ILE A 83 -32.19 -9.29 -28.85
C ILE A 83 -33.24 -10.10 -29.63
N LEU A 84 -33.29 -11.40 -29.39
CA LEU A 84 -34.13 -12.35 -30.12
C LEU A 84 -35.42 -12.68 -29.37
N SER A 85 -35.36 -12.77 -28.04
CA SER A 85 -36.53 -13.05 -27.19
C SER A 85 -36.30 -12.55 -25.78
N ILE A 86 -37.37 -12.12 -25.11
CA ILE A 86 -37.39 -11.75 -23.69
C ILE A 86 -38.56 -12.47 -23.04
N THR A 87 -38.30 -13.25 -22.00
CA THR A 87 -39.33 -13.86 -21.16
C THR A 87 -39.12 -13.43 -19.72
N SER A 88 -40.13 -12.85 -19.08
CA SER A 88 -40.04 -12.39 -17.69
C SER A 88 -41.35 -12.53 -16.94
N ASN A 89 -41.33 -12.37 -15.63
CA ASN A 89 -42.57 -12.16 -14.88
C ASN A 89 -43.19 -10.82 -15.25
N TYR A 90 -44.50 -10.73 -15.04
CA TYR A 90 -45.23 -9.49 -15.16
C TYR A 90 -44.74 -8.43 -14.17
N THR A 91 -44.72 -7.20 -14.64
CA THR A 91 -44.34 -5.99 -13.89
C THR A 91 -45.01 -4.78 -14.55
N ASP A 92 -44.87 -3.61 -13.96
CA ASP A 92 -45.39 -2.37 -14.55
C ASP A 92 -44.61 -1.94 -15.81
N TYR A 93 -45.25 -1.07 -16.60
CA TYR A 93 -44.69 -0.55 -17.85
C TYR A 93 -43.35 0.16 -17.64
N THR A 94 -43.18 0.93 -16.57
CA THR A 94 -41.98 1.73 -16.36
C THR A 94 -40.77 0.84 -16.03
N GLU A 95 -40.94 -0.13 -15.15
CA GLU A 95 -39.89 -1.05 -14.75
C GLU A 95 -39.49 -2.00 -15.88
N ILE A 96 -40.45 -2.49 -16.70
CA ILE A 96 -40.09 -3.33 -17.85
C ILE A 96 -39.27 -2.55 -18.89
N ILE A 97 -39.60 -1.28 -19.16
CA ILE A 97 -38.82 -0.47 -20.10
C ILE A 97 -37.40 -0.20 -19.59
N LYS A 98 -37.23 0.06 -18.28
CA LYS A 98 -35.90 0.19 -17.67
C LYS A 98 -35.09 -1.10 -17.80
N ALA A 99 -35.70 -2.25 -17.51
CA ALA A 99 -35.03 -3.55 -17.67
C ALA A 99 -34.62 -3.82 -19.12
N ILE A 100 -35.49 -3.52 -20.09
CA ILE A 100 -35.19 -3.66 -21.53
C ILE A 100 -34.06 -2.72 -21.96
N ALA A 101 -34.02 -1.49 -21.43
CA ALA A 101 -32.91 -0.57 -21.69
C ALA A 101 -31.57 -1.13 -21.22
N GLU A 102 -31.50 -1.70 -20.01
CA GLU A 102 -30.27 -2.34 -19.53
C GLU A 102 -29.93 -3.63 -20.30
N MET A 103 -30.91 -4.40 -20.77
CA MET A 103 -30.67 -5.54 -21.67
C MET A 103 -30.08 -5.08 -23.01
N GLY A 104 -30.61 -3.99 -23.59
CA GLY A 104 -30.07 -3.40 -24.81
C GLY A 104 -28.63 -2.90 -24.62
N VAL A 105 -28.35 -2.24 -23.48
CA VAL A 105 -26.99 -1.87 -23.10
C VAL A 105 -26.09 -3.10 -22.96
N TYR A 106 -26.55 -4.17 -22.31
CA TYR A 106 -25.82 -5.43 -22.18
C TYR A 106 -25.45 -5.99 -23.56
N CYS A 107 -26.41 -6.07 -24.49
CA CYS A 107 -26.21 -6.58 -25.85
C CYS A 107 -25.43 -5.63 -26.78
N ARG A 108 -25.16 -4.38 -26.39
CA ARG A 108 -24.56 -3.33 -27.25
C ARG A 108 -25.46 -2.90 -28.41
N TRP A 109 -26.78 -2.90 -28.20
CA TRP A 109 -27.75 -2.45 -29.19
C TRP A 109 -27.48 -1.00 -29.60
N GLU A 110 -27.30 -0.75 -30.91
CA GLU A 110 -26.99 0.55 -31.53
C GLU A 110 -25.73 1.28 -31.00
N PHE A 111 -24.82 0.59 -30.32
CA PHE A 111 -23.57 1.21 -29.83
C PHE A 111 -22.72 1.80 -30.95
N ASP A 112 -22.66 1.12 -32.09
CA ASP A 112 -21.92 1.50 -33.30
C ASP A 112 -22.37 2.86 -33.86
N SER A 113 -23.66 3.16 -33.77
CA SER A 113 -24.24 4.41 -34.27
C SER A 113 -24.00 5.63 -33.38
N THR A 114 -23.53 5.44 -32.14
CA THR A 114 -23.32 6.54 -31.18
C THR A 114 -22.09 7.38 -31.52
N THR A 115 -22.15 8.69 -31.21
CA THR A 115 -21.05 9.65 -31.41
C THR A 115 -20.38 10.08 -30.10
N ASP A 116 -20.75 9.46 -28.98
CA ASP A 116 -20.20 9.74 -27.66
C ASP A 116 -18.74 9.32 -27.53
N ARG A 117 -17.96 10.10 -26.78
CA ARG A 117 -16.50 9.92 -26.62
C ARG A 117 -16.10 9.09 -25.40
N SER A 118 -17.07 8.61 -24.62
CA SER A 118 -16.79 7.74 -23.47
C SER A 118 -17.78 6.58 -23.39
N TYR A 119 -17.31 5.44 -22.92
CA TYR A 119 -18.13 4.24 -22.79
C TYR A 119 -19.36 4.45 -21.88
N THR A 120 -19.22 5.26 -20.83
CA THR A 120 -20.32 5.62 -19.93
C THR A 120 -21.38 6.46 -20.63
N GLN A 121 -20.98 7.44 -21.46
CA GLN A 121 -21.91 8.25 -22.24
C GLN A 121 -22.63 7.43 -23.30
N ILE A 122 -21.92 6.51 -24.00
CA ILE A 122 -22.54 5.59 -24.96
C ILE A 122 -23.68 4.79 -24.30
N LYS A 123 -23.44 4.22 -23.12
CA LYS A 123 -24.48 3.48 -22.37
C LYS A 123 -25.69 4.37 -22.10
N GLU A 124 -25.46 5.60 -21.67
CA GLU A 124 -26.52 6.54 -21.32
C GLU A 124 -27.35 6.97 -22.54
N THR A 125 -26.69 7.28 -23.66
CA THR A 125 -27.36 7.58 -24.93
C THR A 125 -28.25 6.43 -25.38
N VAL A 126 -27.74 5.19 -25.33
CA VAL A 126 -28.51 4.00 -25.72
C VAL A 126 -29.70 3.78 -24.77
N ARG A 127 -29.53 3.96 -23.46
CA ARG A 127 -30.68 3.90 -22.52
C ARG A 127 -31.78 4.88 -22.91
N GLN A 128 -31.41 6.12 -23.20
CA GLN A 128 -32.37 7.16 -23.58
C GLN A 128 -33.06 6.86 -24.91
N LEU A 129 -32.34 6.31 -25.89
CA LEU A 129 -32.91 5.87 -27.16
C LEU A 129 -33.97 4.78 -26.95
N ILE A 130 -33.64 3.74 -26.18
CA ILE A 130 -34.55 2.64 -25.88
C ILE A 130 -35.76 3.13 -25.08
N GLN A 131 -35.55 3.98 -24.07
CA GLN A 131 -36.65 4.52 -23.26
C GLN A 131 -37.61 5.40 -24.08
N ARG A 132 -37.11 6.09 -25.11
CA ARG A 132 -37.95 6.92 -26.00
C ARG A 132 -38.74 6.08 -27.01
N ASN A 133 -38.16 5.01 -27.53
CA ASN A 133 -38.77 4.17 -28.57
C ASN A 133 -38.53 2.67 -28.27
N PRO A 134 -39.12 2.12 -27.19
CA PRO A 134 -38.89 0.72 -26.81
C PRO A 134 -39.41 -0.28 -27.84
N GLU A 135 -40.36 0.13 -28.69
CA GLU A 135 -40.92 -0.71 -29.75
C GLU A 135 -39.89 -1.16 -30.78
N ASN A 136 -38.81 -0.39 -30.99
CA ASN A 136 -37.73 -0.74 -31.92
C ASN A 136 -36.97 -1.96 -31.43
N VAL A 137 -36.64 -2.01 -30.14
CA VAL A 137 -35.94 -3.15 -29.52
C VAL A 137 -36.87 -4.36 -29.44
N ILE A 138 -38.15 -4.14 -29.10
CA ILE A 138 -39.12 -5.21 -28.91
C ILE A 138 -39.67 -5.75 -30.25
N ALA A 139 -39.42 -5.05 -31.36
CA ALA A 139 -39.97 -5.34 -32.68
C ALA A 139 -41.51 -5.46 -32.65
N CYS A 140 -42.19 -4.45 -32.11
CA CYS A 140 -43.65 -4.37 -32.06
C CYS A 140 -44.17 -3.06 -32.67
N LYS A 141 -45.50 -2.95 -32.89
CA LYS A 141 -46.07 -1.70 -33.41
C LYS A 141 -46.12 -0.66 -32.30
N ARG A 142 -45.96 0.60 -32.68
CA ARG A 142 -46.06 1.75 -31.76
C ARG A 142 -47.37 1.69 -30.97
N GLY A 143 -47.28 1.75 -29.65
CA GLY A 143 -48.44 1.64 -28.76
C GLY A 143 -48.91 0.22 -28.44
N ASP A 144 -48.31 -0.84 -28.98
CA ASP A 144 -48.65 -2.20 -28.52
C ASP A 144 -48.23 -2.44 -27.06
N LEU A 145 -47.17 -1.77 -26.60
CA LEU A 145 -46.71 -1.86 -25.21
C LEU A 145 -47.61 -1.12 -24.23
N THR A 146 -48.34 -0.08 -24.64
CA THR A 146 -49.25 0.61 -23.71
C THR A 146 -50.42 -0.28 -23.28
N LYS A 147 -50.69 -1.35 -24.05
CA LYS A 147 -51.67 -2.38 -23.69
C LYS A 147 -51.31 -3.09 -22.38
N LEU A 148 -50.04 -3.07 -21.94
CA LEU A 148 -49.58 -3.62 -20.66
C LEU A 148 -50.36 -3.11 -19.44
N HIS A 149 -50.86 -1.86 -19.50
CA HIS A 149 -51.68 -1.27 -18.44
C HIS A 149 -53.03 -1.96 -18.23
N TYR A 150 -53.52 -2.70 -19.22
CA TYR A 150 -54.88 -3.25 -19.27
C TYR A 150 -54.90 -4.79 -19.32
N VAL A 151 -53.75 -5.45 -19.12
CA VAL A 151 -53.63 -6.90 -19.24
C VAL A 151 -54.07 -7.58 -17.94
N ASN A 152 -55.13 -8.39 -18.04
CA ASN A 152 -55.56 -9.30 -16.97
C ASN A 152 -55.33 -10.79 -17.29
N ASN A 153 -54.85 -11.10 -18.50
CA ASN A 153 -54.68 -12.47 -18.99
C ASN A 153 -53.20 -12.77 -19.27
N PHE A 154 -52.69 -13.86 -18.69
CA PHE A 154 -51.32 -14.36 -18.89
C PHE A 154 -51.34 -15.71 -19.61
N PRO A 155 -50.37 -16.00 -20.51
CA PRO A 155 -49.20 -15.17 -20.86
C PRO A 155 -49.56 -13.98 -21.77
N PHE A 156 -48.87 -12.86 -21.58
CA PHE A 156 -49.00 -11.69 -22.46
C PHE A 156 -47.81 -11.59 -23.40
N ARG A 157 -48.06 -11.41 -24.70
CA ARG A 157 -47.02 -11.41 -25.74
C ARG A 157 -47.13 -10.19 -26.63
N VAL A 158 -46.02 -9.47 -26.79
CA VAL A 158 -45.88 -8.32 -27.70
C VAL A 158 -44.49 -8.34 -28.32
N GLY A 159 -44.42 -8.46 -29.65
CA GLY A 159 -43.13 -8.59 -30.35
C GLY A 159 -42.30 -9.75 -29.79
N ILE A 160 -41.06 -9.48 -29.40
CA ILE A 160 -40.15 -10.45 -28.77
C ILE A 160 -40.35 -10.61 -27.25
N LEU A 161 -41.24 -9.84 -26.63
CA LEU A 161 -41.52 -9.86 -25.20
C LEU A 161 -42.65 -10.84 -24.84
N ASN A 162 -42.40 -11.72 -23.88
CA ASN A 162 -43.34 -12.70 -23.35
C ASN A 162 -43.41 -12.61 -21.82
N LEU A 163 -44.48 -12.02 -21.29
CA LEU A 163 -44.70 -11.87 -19.85
C LEU A 163 -45.52 -13.03 -19.30
N LEU A 164 -45.01 -13.65 -18.24
CA LEU A 164 -45.63 -14.75 -17.51
C LEU A 164 -46.12 -14.26 -16.13
N SER A 165 -47.02 -15.01 -15.50
CA SER A 165 -47.47 -14.68 -14.14
C SER A 165 -46.34 -14.76 -13.11
N ASN A 166 -45.42 -15.70 -13.29
CA ASN A 166 -44.22 -15.83 -12.48
C ASN A 166 -43.07 -16.41 -13.31
N THR A 167 -41.85 -16.05 -12.95
CA THR A 167 -40.60 -16.60 -13.50
C THR A 167 -39.56 -16.64 -12.40
N GLU A 168 -38.68 -17.63 -12.47
CA GLU A 168 -37.61 -17.79 -11.50
C GLU A 168 -36.25 -17.43 -12.10
N TYR A 169 -35.38 -16.87 -11.26
CA TYR A 169 -34.00 -16.62 -11.59
C TYR A 169 -33.18 -17.83 -11.13
N HIS A 170 -32.63 -18.59 -12.08
CA HIS A 170 -31.84 -19.80 -11.81
C HIS A 170 -30.39 -19.62 -12.25
N PRO A 171 -29.58 -18.90 -11.46
CA PRO A 171 -28.17 -18.78 -11.77
C PRO A 171 -27.52 -20.15 -11.65
N SER A 172 -26.80 -20.57 -12.68
CA SER A 172 -26.17 -21.88 -12.74
C SER A 172 -24.67 -21.75 -12.45
N PRO A 173 -24.14 -22.37 -11.38
CA PRO A 173 -22.72 -22.44 -11.16
C PRO A 173 -22.04 -23.18 -12.32
N SER A 174 -20.91 -22.66 -12.78
CA SER A 174 -20.07 -23.30 -13.80
C SER A 174 -18.71 -23.70 -13.21
N LEU A 175 -18.09 -24.69 -13.84
CA LEU A 175 -16.75 -25.18 -13.55
C LEU A 175 -15.83 -24.92 -14.74
N GLY A 176 -14.52 -25.02 -14.50
CA GLY A 176 -13.52 -24.96 -15.57
C GLY A 176 -13.10 -23.56 -15.98
N HIS A 177 -13.44 -22.53 -15.22
CA HIS A 177 -12.95 -21.17 -15.47
C HIS A 177 -11.44 -21.07 -15.33
N TYR A 178 -10.83 -20.11 -16.02
CA TYR A 178 -9.44 -19.75 -15.83
C TYR A 178 -9.27 -18.24 -15.73
N ILE A 179 -8.17 -17.81 -15.11
CA ILE A 179 -7.81 -16.39 -15.01
C ILE A 179 -6.88 -16.07 -16.18
N GLY A 180 -7.24 -15.09 -17.00
CA GLY A 180 -6.40 -14.61 -18.08
C GLY A 180 -5.25 -13.72 -17.58
N ASN A 181 -4.31 -13.41 -18.47
CA ASN A 181 -3.18 -12.52 -18.17
C ASN A 181 -3.62 -11.08 -17.81
N ASP A 182 -4.82 -10.70 -18.23
CA ASP A 182 -5.51 -9.46 -17.91
C ASP A 182 -6.28 -9.51 -16.57
N TYR A 183 -6.10 -10.58 -15.78
CA TYR A 183 -6.77 -10.86 -14.51
C TYR A 183 -8.30 -11.02 -14.59
N ASN A 184 -8.87 -11.10 -15.79
CA ASN A 184 -10.28 -11.40 -15.97
C ASN A 184 -10.55 -12.90 -15.90
N ILE A 185 -11.79 -13.27 -15.62
CA ILE A 185 -12.20 -14.68 -15.55
C ILE A 185 -12.80 -15.09 -16.87
N TYR A 186 -12.22 -16.10 -17.50
CA TYR A 186 -12.68 -16.66 -18.76
C TYR A 186 -13.40 -17.98 -18.51
N LEU A 187 -14.57 -18.12 -19.13
CA LEU A 187 -15.31 -19.37 -19.12
C LEU A 187 -14.70 -20.27 -20.20
N LYS A 188 -14.23 -21.45 -19.77
CA LYS A 188 -13.63 -22.42 -20.68
C LYS A 188 -14.64 -22.89 -21.71
N ASP A 189 -14.16 -23.05 -22.94
CA ASP A 189 -14.93 -23.47 -24.11
C ASP A 189 -16.02 -22.49 -24.59
N THR A 190 -16.19 -21.33 -23.94
CA THR A 190 -17.26 -20.39 -24.29
C THR A 190 -16.81 -19.02 -24.79
N ASN A 191 -15.51 -18.65 -24.72
CA ASN A 191 -14.99 -17.31 -25.02
C ASN A 191 -15.72 -16.16 -24.26
N GLN A 192 -16.53 -16.49 -23.27
CA GLN A 192 -17.19 -15.52 -22.40
C GLN A 192 -16.18 -15.06 -21.35
N CYS A 193 -16.20 -13.76 -21.05
CA CYS A 193 -15.29 -13.13 -20.10
C CYS A 193 -16.09 -12.37 -19.04
N LEU A 194 -15.81 -12.64 -17.77
CA LEU A 194 -16.27 -11.85 -16.65
C LEU A 194 -15.17 -10.85 -16.29
N THR A 195 -15.42 -9.58 -16.62
CA THR A 195 -14.48 -8.50 -16.30
C THR A 195 -14.43 -8.26 -14.80
N ILE A 196 -13.26 -8.44 -14.21
CA ILE A 196 -13.00 -8.16 -12.80
C ILE A 196 -12.53 -6.72 -12.70
N SER A 197 -13.48 -5.78 -12.63
CA SER A 197 -13.15 -4.39 -12.31
C SER A 197 -12.62 -4.33 -10.88
N SER A 198 -11.31 -4.25 -10.72
CA SER A 198 -10.72 -3.82 -9.45
C SER A 198 -10.84 -2.30 -9.39
N GLU A 199 -11.94 -1.78 -8.86
CA GLU A 199 -11.83 -0.45 -8.27
C GLU A 199 -10.72 -0.53 -7.23
N ALA A 200 -9.74 0.38 -7.29
CA ALA A 200 -8.64 0.43 -6.33
C ALA A 200 -9.21 0.79 -4.96
N ARG A 201 -9.76 -0.21 -4.27
CA ARG A 201 -10.25 -0.05 -2.90
C ARG A 201 -9.05 0.20 -2.02
N LYS A 202 -9.19 1.17 -1.10
CA LYS A 202 -8.21 1.39 -0.04
C LYS A 202 -8.01 0.05 0.67
N MET A 203 -6.82 -0.53 0.52
CA MET A 203 -6.48 -1.82 1.10
C MET A 203 -6.69 -1.80 2.60
N THR A 204 -7.67 -2.55 3.07
CA THR A 204 -7.87 -2.78 4.50
C THR A 204 -6.75 -3.65 5.04
N THR A 205 -6.23 -3.28 6.20
CA THR A 205 -5.28 -4.13 6.93
C THR A 205 -5.97 -5.43 7.32
N LEU A 206 -5.37 -6.56 6.97
CA LEU A 206 -5.83 -7.89 7.34
C LEU A 206 -5.80 -8.03 8.87
N GLY A 207 -6.89 -8.58 9.42
CA GLY A 207 -7.02 -8.81 10.85
C GLY A 207 -6.07 -9.90 11.37
N GLU A 208 -5.94 -10.01 12.69
CA GLU A 208 -5.05 -10.98 13.35
C GLU A 208 -5.43 -12.45 13.14
N VAL A 209 -6.63 -12.72 12.58
CA VAL A 209 -7.11 -14.07 12.28
C VAL A 209 -6.45 -14.66 11.02
N VAL A 210 -5.84 -13.82 10.18
CA VAL A 210 -5.18 -14.27 8.94
C VAL A 210 -3.78 -14.81 9.25
N ASP A 211 -3.61 -16.13 9.20
CA ASP A 211 -2.29 -16.77 9.25
C ASP A 211 -1.70 -16.89 7.83
N CYS A 212 -1.03 -15.83 7.39
CA CYS A 212 -0.22 -15.86 6.19
C CYS A 212 1.17 -15.33 6.54
N ARG A 213 2.23 -16.04 6.17
CA ARG A 213 3.63 -15.64 6.43
C ARG A 213 4.40 -15.32 5.16
N HIS A 214 3.71 -15.20 4.03
CA HIS A 214 4.34 -14.90 2.76
C HIS A 214 4.86 -13.45 2.77
N PRO A 215 6.12 -13.17 2.36
CA PRO A 215 6.69 -11.82 2.39
C PRO A 215 5.86 -10.77 1.65
N SER A 216 5.27 -11.13 0.51
CA SER A 216 4.41 -10.22 -0.28
C SER A 216 3.17 -9.75 0.48
N MET A 217 2.77 -10.44 1.54
CA MET A 217 1.58 -10.10 2.32
C MET A 217 1.86 -9.11 3.46
N LEU A 218 3.12 -8.82 3.79
CA LEU A 218 3.50 -7.95 4.92
C LEU A 218 2.86 -6.55 4.82
N HIS A 219 2.73 -6.00 3.62
CA HIS A 219 2.08 -4.71 3.40
C HIS A 219 0.57 -4.72 3.68
N PHE A 220 -0.05 -5.89 3.80
CA PHE A 220 -1.47 -6.05 4.14
C PHE A 220 -1.70 -6.48 5.58
N MET A 221 -0.68 -6.98 6.28
CA MET A 221 -0.82 -7.47 7.65
C MET A 221 -0.96 -6.37 8.71
N SER A 222 -1.57 -6.73 9.84
CA SER A 222 -1.55 -5.91 11.06
C SER A 222 -0.12 -5.73 11.57
N PHE A 223 0.12 -4.65 12.32
CA PHE A 223 1.46 -4.36 12.86
C PHE A 223 2.03 -5.51 13.67
N LYS A 224 1.19 -6.11 14.53
CA LYS A 224 1.57 -7.24 15.37
C LYS A 224 2.07 -8.41 14.53
N LEU A 225 1.30 -8.81 13.51
CA LEU A 225 1.68 -9.93 12.64
C LEU A 225 2.90 -9.60 11.79
N THR A 226 3.03 -8.37 11.29
CA THR A 226 4.22 -7.89 10.56
C THR A 226 5.48 -8.02 11.42
N ILE A 227 5.46 -7.52 12.66
CA ILE A 227 6.62 -7.56 13.55
C ILE A 227 6.93 -9.00 14.01
N GLU A 228 5.92 -9.79 14.40
CA GLU A 228 6.13 -11.21 14.76
C GLU A 228 6.78 -11.97 13.59
N THR A 229 6.30 -11.76 12.37
CA THR A 229 6.83 -12.43 11.16
C THR A 229 8.27 -12.00 10.86
N LEU A 230 8.56 -10.69 10.90
CA LEU A 230 9.89 -10.15 10.60
C LEU A 230 10.92 -10.53 11.66
N VAL A 231 10.61 -10.37 12.94
CA VAL A 231 11.52 -10.75 14.03
C VAL A 231 11.83 -12.24 13.96
N GLN A 232 10.83 -13.10 13.77
CA GLN A 232 11.06 -14.53 13.62
C GLN A 232 11.89 -14.86 12.37
N PHE A 233 11.64 -14.17 11.25
CA PHE A 233 12.43 -14.33 10.03
C PHE A 233 13.90 -13.98 10.28
N TYR A 234 14.19 -12.83 10.87
CA TYR A 234 15.56 -12.40 11.15
C TYR A 234 16.26 -13.28 12.17
N LEU A 235 15.57 -13.72 13.23
CA LEU A 235 16.12 -14.66 14.20
C LEU A 235 16.53 -15.99 13.55
N ASN A 236 15.68 -16.52 12.67
CA ASN A 236 15.97 -17.74 11.92
C ASN A 236 17.11 -17.55 10.89
N ASN A 237 17.38 -16.31 10.49
CA ASN A 237 18.34 -15.95 9.45
C ASN A 237 19.41 -14.96 9.97
N TRP A 238 19.79 -15.07 11.25
CA TRP A 238 20.62 -14.06 11.93
C TRP A 238 21.98 -13.84 11.26
N LYS A 239 22.56 -14.87 10.61
CA LYS A 239 23.81 -14.75 9.85
C LYS A 239 23.64 -13.78 8.66
N LEU A 240 22.58 -13.95 7.89
CA LEU A 240 22.23 -13.09 6.76
C LEU A 240 21.87 -11.67 7.24
N LEU A 241 21.22 -11.55 8.40
CA LEU A 241 20.97 -10.24 9.03
C LEU A 241 22.29 -9.53 9.33
N ILE A 242 23.24 -10.21 9.98
CA ILE A 242 24.56 -9.66 10.30
C ILE A 242 25.31 -9.25 9.03
N GLU A 243 25.30 -10.09 8.00
CA GLU A 243 25.91 -9.78 6.70
C GLU A 243 25.27 -8.54 6.08
N SER A 244 23.94 -8.44 6.12
CA SER A 244 23.20 -7.27 5.61
C SER A 244 23.57 -5.99 6.37
N ILE A 245 23.64 -6.06 7.71
CA ILE A 245 24.05 -4.94 8.57
C ILE A 245 25.50 -4.52 8.25
N ARG A 246 26.42 -5.48 8.11
CA ARG A 246 27.83 -5.22 7.75
C ARG A 246 27.97 -4.60 6.35
N ALA A 247 27.14 -5.04 5.41
CA ALA A 247 27.02 -4.47 4.08
C ALA A 247 26.26 -3.12 4.06
N LYS A 248 25.89 -2.58 5.24
CA LYS A 248 25.11 -1.33 5.41
C LYS A 248 23.73 -1.36 4.73
N LYS A 249 23.22 -2.53 4.36
CA LYS A 249 21.87 -2.69 3.84
C LYS A 249 20.90 -2.67 5.01
N MET A 250 20.26 -1.53 5.27
CA MET A 250 19.33 -1.31 6.41
C MET A 250 17.83 -1.42 6.04
N ASN A 251 17.54 -1.75 4.77
CA ASN A 251 16.20 -1.79 4.19
C ASN A 251 15.76 -3.20 3.76
N TRP A 252 16.40 -4.26 4.26
CA TRP A 252 16.10 -5.62 3.82
C TRP A 252 14.80 -6.14 4.42
N ARG A 253 13.71 -6.18 3.63
CA ARG A 253 12.39 -6.77 3.98
C ARG A 253 11.63 -6.08 5.13
N ASN A 254 12.03 -4.89 5.56
CA ASN A 254 11.41 -4.16 6.68
C ASN A 254 10.55 -2.95 6.24
N GLU A 255 10.35 -2.72 4.95
CA GLU A 255 9.56 -1.60 4.41
C GLU A 255 8.14 -1.53 4.99
N ALA A 256 7.47 -2.69 5.09
CA ALA A 256 6.08 -2.79 5.53
C ALA A 256 5.82 -2.24 6.94
N VAL A 257 6.85 -2.06 7.77
CA VAL A 257 6.74 -1.48 9.12
C VAL A 257 6.42 0.02 9.04
N CYS A 258 6.92 0.72 8.01
CA CYS A 258 6.82 2.18 7.90
C CYS A 258 5.38 2.68 7.83
N LYS A 259 4.46 1.91 7.24
CA LYS A 259 3.03 2.26 7.17
C LYS A 259 2.39 2.46 8.55
N HIS A 260 2.95 1.82 9.58
CA HIS A 260 2.49 1.92 10.97
C HIS A 260 3.16 3.04 11.77
N MET A 261 4.26 3.59 11.26
CA MET A 261 5.02 4.63 11.92
C MET A 261 4.42 6.02 11.66
N GLY A 262 4.60 6.93 12.63
CA GLY A 262 4.26 8.34 12.51
C GLY A 262 5.44 9.20 12.03
N ASN A 263 5.33 10.51 12.21
CA ASN A 263 6.35 11.48 11.77
C ASN A 263 7.73 11.28 12.44
N GLN A 264 7.78 10.58 13.57
CA GLN A 264 9.02 10.28 14.30
C GLN A 264 9.84 9.12 13.69
N ALA A 265 9.38 8.52 12.58
CA ALA A 265 10.00 7.33 11.99
C ALA A 265 11.49 7.50 11.66
N TYR A 266 11.85 8.62 11.03
CA TYR A 266 13.22 8.92 10.60
C TYR A 266 14.18 9.04 11.79
N ASN A 267 13.76 9.69 12.88
CA ASN A 267 14.59 9.86 14.09
C ASN A 267 14.69 8.55 14.89
N PHE A 268 13.62 7.77 14.92
CA PHE A 268 13.63 6.46 15.57
C PHE A 268 14.53 5.47 14.80
N SER A 269 14.45 5.45 13.46
CA SER A 269 15.36 4.68 12.60
C SER A 269 16.83 5.00 12.88
N ARG A 270 17.17 6.30 12.99
CA ARG A 270 18.51 6.74 13.38
C ARG A 270 18.96 6.11 14.71
N THR A 271 18.10 6.17 15.72
CA THR A 271 18.38 5.61 17.05
C THR A 271 18.60 4.09 16.99
N CYS A 272 17.74 3.36 16.27
CA CYS A 272 17.90 1.93 16.05
C CYS A 272 19.22 1.59 15.36
N ARG A 273 19.60 2.32 14.29
CA ARG A 273 20.86 2.11 13.56
C ARG A 273 22.09 2.34 14.46
N VAL A 274 22.07 3.34 15.35
CA VAL A 274 23.14 3.58 16.33
C VAL A 274 23.28 2.40 17.30
N ILE A 275 22.17 1.95 17.90
CA ILE A 275 22.20 0.82 18.84
C ILE A 275 22.68 -0.45 18.14
N ILE A 276 22.22 -0.72 16.92
CA ILE A 276 22.68 -1.87 16.12
C ILE A 276 24.20 -1.80 15.93
N ASN A 277 24.75 -0.66 15.52
CA ASN A 277 26.19 -0.53 15.31
C ASN A 277 26.97 -0.79 16.61
N ASN A 278 26.51 -0.26 17.74
CA ASN A 278 27.14 -0.49 19.05
C ASN A 278 27.10 -1.97 19.44
N LEU A 279 25.98 -2.66 19.21
CA LEU A 279 25.86 -4.10 19.43
C LEU A 279 26.80 -4.91 18.52
N MET A 280 26.96 -4.48 17.26
CA MET A 280 27.84 -5.12 16.30
C MET A 280 29.32 -4.93 16.64
N GLU A 281 29.74 -3.74 17.09
CA GLU A 281 31.11 -3.45 17.52
C GLU A 281 31.52 -4.29 18.74
N LYS A 282 30.58 -4.51 19.68
CA LYS A 282 30.78 -5.37 20.85
C LYS A 282 30.71 -6.86 20.54
N ASN A 283 30.45 -7.26 19.28
CA ASN A 283 30.15 -8.65 18.91
C ASN A 283 29.05 -9.28 19.79
N SER A 284 28.01 -8.51 20.13
CA SER A 284 26.90 -8.98 20.94
C SER A 284 26.15 -10.12 20.26
N LYS A 285 25.74 -11.13 21.04
CA LYS A 285 24.89 -12.25 20.59
C LYS A 285 23.40 -12.00 20.84
N ASP A 286 23.02 -10.77 21.19
CA ASP A 286 21.61 -10.40 21.39
C ASP A 286 20.87 -10.25 20.04
N TYR A 287 20.64 -11.40 19.40
CA TYR A 287 19.97 -11.47 18.11
C TYR A 287 18.50 -11.04 18.19
N ALA A 288 17.87 -11.15 19.35
CA ALA A 288 16.49 -10.72 19.56
C ALA A 288 16.38 -9.21 19.43
N SER A 289 17.22 -8.47 20.16
CA SER A 289 17.29 -7.01 20.04
C SER A 289 17.67 -6.57 18.64
N LEU A 290 18.71 -7.19 18.04
CA LEU A 290 19.11 -6.87 16.66
C LEU A 290 17.97 -7.05 15.66
N SER A 291 17.22 -8.16 15.78
CA SER A 291 16.11 -8.46 14.87
C SER A 291 14.97 -7.45 15.00
N LEU A 292 14.61 -7.05 16.23
CA LEU A 292 13.59 -6.04 16.45
C LEU A 292 14.05 -4.67 15.94
N LEU A 293 15.23 -4.21 16.35
CA LEU A 293 15.76 -2.90 15.98
C LEU A 293 15.83 -2.75 14.45
N TYR A 294 16.28 -3.81 13.77
CA TYR A 294 16.40 -3.81 12.32
C TYR A 294 15.04 -3.62 11.62
N CYS A 295 13.93 -4.08 12.20
CA CYS A 295 12.59 -3.85 11.65
C CYS A 295 12.25 -2.35 11.47
N PHE A 296 12.90 -1.46 12.23
CA PHE A 296 12.64 -0.02 12.21
C PHE A 296 13.70 0.79 11.46
N CYS A 297 14.64 0.12 10.78
CA CYS A 297 15.75 0.78 10.09
C CYS A 297 15.46 1.17 8.63
N PHE A 298 14.28 0.84 8.07
CA PHE A 298 13.95 1.15 6.68
C PHE A 298 13.97 2.66 6.37
N PRO A 299 13.30 3.55 7.14
CA PRO A 299 13.32 4.97 6.85
C PRO A 299 14.76 5.50 6.90
N GLU A 300 15.10 6.42 5.99
CA GLU A 300 16.39 7.10 6.10
C GLU A 300 16.49 7.88 7.43
N PRO A 301 17.68 7.98 8.03
CA PRO A 301 17.82 8.60 9.33
C PRO A 301 17.60 10.11 9.22
N GLY A 302 16.74 10.65 10.08
CA GLY A 302 16.45 12.08 10.11
C GLY A 302 17.65 12.92 10.55
N HIS A 303 17.69 14.19 10.12
CA HIS A 303 18.75 15.13 10.49
C HIS A 303 18.60 15.74 11.88
N SER A 304 17.47 15.50 12.56
CA SER A 304 17.22 16.05 13.89
C SER A 304 18.19 15.49 14.92
N ALA A 305 18.64 16.32 15.86
CA ALA A 305 19.40 15.89 17.03
C ALA A 305 18.52 15.09 18.03
N TYR A 306 17.19 15.17 17.90
CA TYR A 306 16.27 14.41 18.73
C TYR A 306 16.29 12.92 18.37
N SER A 307 16.58 12.08 19.37
CA SER A 307 16.71 10.63 19.22
C SER A 307 15.76 9.93 20.21
N PRO A 308 14.52 9.61 19.81
CA PRO A 308 13.54 9.00 20.70
C PRO A 308 13.94 7.56 21.03
N THR A 309 13.91 7.19 22.31
CA THR A 309 14.04 5.79 22.75
C THR A 309 12.68 5.10 22.89
N LEU A 310 11.59 5.87 22.82
CA LEU A 310 10.21 5.39 22.85
C LEU A 310 9.46 5.89 21.61
N LEU A 311 8.83 4.97 20.88
CA LEU A 311 8.00 5.27 19.71
C LEU A 311 6.56 4.81 19.95
N LYS A 312 5.63 5.76 19.93
CA LYS A 312 4.19 5.48 19.89
C LYS A 312 3.72 5.43 18.44
N LEU A 313 3.14 4.31 18.04
CA LEU A 313 2.69 4.05 16.68
C LEU A 313 1.25 4.55 16.44
N LYS A 314 0.86 4.69 15.18
CA LYS A 314 -0.48 5.18 14.78
C LYS A 314 -1.63 4.32 15.32
N ASN A 315 -1.37 3.04 15.52
CA ASN A 315 -2.31 2.06 16.05
C ASN A 315 -2.25 1.89 17.58
N GLY A 316 -1.51 2.74 18.28
CA GLY A 316 -1.46 2.76 19.75
C GLY A 316 -0.40 1.87 20.39
N TYR A 317 0.26 0.98 19.63
CA TYR A 317 1.39 0.22 20.15
C TYR A 317 2.58 1.11 20.49
N VAL A 318 3.38 0.66 21.46
CA VAL A 318 4.57 1.36 21.95
C VAL A 318 5.79 0.48 21.75
N ILE A 319 6.83 1.03 21.14
CA ILE A 319 8.16 0.42 21.02
C ILE A 319 9.09 1.15 21.95
N ASP A 320 9.64 0.43 22.92
CA ASP A 320 10.56 0.95 23.92
C ASP A 320 11.92 0.26 23.72
N LEU A 321 12.93 1.04 23.36
CA LEU A 321 14.28 0.53 23.09
C LEU A 321 14.97 0.02 24.36
N SER A 322 14.46 0.36 25.56
CA SER A 322 14.95 -0.20 26.83
C SER A 322 14.45 -1.62 27.09
N ALA A 323 13.49 -2.09 26.29
CA ALA A 323 12.76 -3.34 26.51
C ALA A 323 12.14 -3.45 27.92
N LYS A 324 11.78 -2.34 28.57
CA LYS A 324 11.07 -2.35 29.85
C LYS A 324 9.55 -2.36 29.67
N THR A 325 9.06 -1.69 28.63
CA THR A 325 7.63 -1.52 28.37
C THR A 325 7.27 -1.80 26.90
N GLY A 326 5.97 -1.74 26.58
CA GLY A 326 5.52 -1.82 25.19
C GLY A 326 5.47 -3.24 24.64
N VAL A 327 5.66 -3.39 23.32
CA VAL A 327 5.47 -4.68 22.63
C VAL A 327 6.64 -5.65 22.79
N PHE A 328 7.83 -5.15 23.12
CA PHE A 328 9.04 -5.94 23.28
C PHE A 328 9.61 -5.69 24.66
N GLN A 329 9.64 -6.72 25.50
CA GLN A 329 10.01 -6.61 26.91
C GLN A 329 11.06 -7.66 27.26
N PHE A 330 12.00 -7.31 28.15
CA PHE A 330 12.95 -8.26 28.71
C PHE A 330 12.48 -8.71 30.09
N ASN A 331 12.19 -9.99 30.22
CA ASN A 331 11.84 -10.60 31.50
C ASN A 331 13.12 -10.99 32.25
N GLN A 332 13.48 -10.21 33.27
CA GLN A 332 14.70 -10.42 34.06
C GLN A 332 14.71 -11.76 34.80
N GLU A 333 13.55 -12.22 35.31
CA GLU A 333 13.45 -13.48 36.04
C GLU A 333 13.74 -14.69 35.14
N LEU A 334 13.31 -14.60 33.88
CA LEU A 334 13.47 -15.68 32.89
C LEU A 334 14.70 -15.51 31.99
N SER A 335 15.40 -14.37 32.08
CA SER A 335 16.48 -13.97 31.15
C SER A 335 16.07 -14.10 29.67
N GLN A 336 14.83 -13.72 29.36
CA GLN A 336 14.22 -13.92 28.04
C GLN A 336 13.46 -12.68 27.57
N TYR A 337 13.48 -12.46 26.25
CA TYR A 337 12.64 -11.45 25.62
C TYR A 337 11.23 -11.99 25.36
N GLU A 338 10.25 -11.11 25.53
CA GLU A 338 8.85 -11.33 25.21
C GLU A 338 8.41 -10.34 24.12
N LEU A 339 7.78 -10.85 23.07
CA LEU A 339 7.19 -10.06 22.00
C LEU A 339 5.67 -10.26 22.02
N PHE A 340 4.91 -9.18 22.24
CA PHE A 340 3.46 -9.23 22.47
C PHE A 340 3.07 -10.26 23.54
N GLN A 341 3.81 -10.31 24.66
CA GLN A 341 3.63 -11.26 25.77
C GLN A 341 3.87 -12.74 25.39
N LYS A 342 4.49 -13.00 24.23
CA LYS A 342 4.95 -14.33 23.81
C LYS A 342 6.46 -14.42 23.96
N LYS A 343 6.94 -15.48 24.61
CA LYS A 343 8.37 -15.72 24.80
C LYS A 343 9.08 -15.97 23.47
N ILE A 344 10.20 -15.29 23.27
CA ILE A 344 11.15 -15.57 22.19
C ILE A 344 12.10 -16.67 22.68
N ARG A 345 12.31 -17.72 21.86
CA ARG A 345 13.06 -18.94 22.25
C ARG A 345 14.58 -18.76 22.33
N ILE A 346 15.07 -17.54 22.51
CA ILE A 346 16.50 -17.23 22.51
C ILE A 346 16.81 -16.52 23.83
N GLU A 347 17.80 -17.03 24.55
CA GLU A 347 18.34 -16.38 25.74
C GLU A 347 18.92 -15.02 25.35
N GLY A 348 18.56 -13.99 26.10
CA GLY A 348 18.98 -12.62 25.85
C GLY A 348 19.70 -12.06 27.07
N THR A 349 20.56 -11.08 26.84
CA THR A 349 21.05 -10.20 27.90
C THR A 349 20.26 -8.91 27.85
N SER A 350 19.82 -8.40 29.00
CA SER A 350 19.15 -7.09 29.07
C SER A 350 19.94 -6.04 28.31
N LEU A 351 19.27 -5.29 27.45
CA LEU A 351 19.92 -4.24 26.67
C LEU A 351 20.28 -3.07 27.60
N ASP A 352 21.57 -2.89 27.88
CA ASP A 352 22.05 -1.73 28.64
C ASP A 352 22.08 -0.50 27.74
N LEU A 353 21.02 0.31 27.83
CA LEU A 353 20.93 1.57 27.09
C LEU A 353 22.03 2.57 27.47
N SER A 354 22.55 2.57 28.70
CA SER A 354 23.58 3.56 29.08
C SER A 354 24.82 3.45 28.21
N GLU A 355 25.28 2.21 27.97
CA GLU A 355 26.42 1.98 27.10
C GLU A 355 26.08 2.07 25.62
N ASN A 356 24.85 1.72 25.24
CA ASN A 356 24.44 1.62 23.83
C ASN A 356 23.88 2.93 23.26
N LEU A 357 23.59 3.93 24.11
CA LEU A 357 23.23 5.29 23.70
C LEU A 357 24.44 6.24 23.64
N LYS A 358 25.67 5.73 23.80
CA LYS A 358 26.89 6.51 23.51
C LYS A 358 26.82 7.04 22.07
N GLY A 359 26.81 8.37 21.92
CA GLY A 359 26.66 9.05 20.64
C GLY A 359 25.28 9.69 20.37
N LEU A 360 24.26 9.46 21.22
CA LEU A 360 22.98 10.18 21.14
C LEU A 360 23.14 11.68 21.43
N LEU A 361 23.98 11.98 22.42
CA LEU A 361 24.32 13.33 22.86
C LEU A 361 25.83 13.57 22.64
N PRO A 362 26.24 14.10 21.48
CA PRO A 362 27.65 14.28 21.15
C PRO A 362 28.41 15.08 22.22
N GLY A 363 29.52 14.52 22.69
CA GLY A 363 30.38 15.16 23.71
C GLY A 363 29.96 14.89 25.17
N PHE A 364 28.94 14.08 25.41
CA PHE A 364 28.50 13.69 26.75
C PHE A 364 28.47 12.16 26.88
N SER A 365 28.94 11.65 28.03
CA SER A 365 28.66 10.29 28.48
C SER A 365 27.29 10.27 29.14
N LEU A 366 26.51 9.22 28.89
CA LEU A 366 25.19 9.04 29.47
C LEU A 366 25.22 7.81 30.39
N VAL A 367 24.84 8.01 31.65
CA VAL A 367 24.64 6.93 32.63
C VAL A 367 23.21 6.98 33.10
N VAL A 368 22.49 5.84 33.13
CA VAL A 368 21.12 5.82 33.68
C VAL A 368 21.19 6.16 35.17
N GLY A 369 20.42 7.15 35.61
CA GLY A 369 20.41 7.53 37.02
C GLY A 369 19.87 8.94 37.27
N HIS A 370 19.60 9.22 38.54
CA HIS A 370 19.21 10.55 39.01
C HIS A 370 20.06 10.91 40.23
N ASP A 371 20.65 12.11 40.19
CA ASP A 371 21.21 12.75 41.37
C ASP A 371 20.50 14.10 41.58
N GLU A 372 19.85 14.25 42.74
CA GLU A 372 19.13 15.47 43.12
C GLU A 372 20.06 16.69 43.30
N LYS A 373 21.36 16.44 43.50
CA LYS A 373 22.36 17.50 43.66
C LYS A 373 22.84 18.08 42.33
N LEU A 374 22.60 17.39 41.22
CA LEU A 374 23.00 17.83 39.90
C LEU A 374 21.90 18.67 39.25
N ASP A 375 22.31 19.79 38.66
CA ASP A 375 21.40 20.68 37.91
C ASP A 375 20.69 19.90 36.80
N ARG A 376 19.38 20.17 36.66
CA ARG A 376 18.57 19.56 35.61
C ARG A 376 18.67 20.37 34.32
N ARG A 377 19.11 19.76 33.24
CA ARG A 377 19.15 20.36 31.89
C ARG A 377 18.49 19.47 30.86
N THR A 378 17.78 20.09 29.92
CA THR A 378 17.23 19.37 28.76
C THR A 378 18.32 18.98 27.78
N MET A 379 18.05 17.98 26.94
CA MET A 379 19.00 17.55 25.92
C MET A 379 19.39 18.68 24.95
N ASN A 380 18.44 19.55 24.59
CA ASN A 380 18.71 20.69 23.72
C ASN A 380 19.62 21.72 24.40
N GLN A 381 19.39 22.03 25.68
CA GLN A 381 20.27 22.94 26.43
C GLN A 381 21.70 22.39 26.53
N LEU A 382 21.86 21.07 26.75
CA LEU A 382 23.19 20.46 26.77
C LEU A 382 23.89 20.52 25.41
N LEU A 383 23.13 20.46 24.31
CA LEU A 383 23.67 20.61 22.95
C LEU A 383 24.04 22.06 22.62
N GLU A 384 23.18 23.02 22.95
CA GLU A 384 23.36 24.45 22.69
C GLU A 384 24.51 25.01 23.53
N ASP A 385 24.51 24.71 24.84
CA ASP A 385 25.51 25.19 25.79
C ASP A 385 26.78 24.32 25.82
N ARG A 386 26.93 23.35 24.91
CA ARG A 386 28.01 22.34 24.98
C ARG A 386 29.40 22.96 25.15
N HIS A 387 29.64 24.08 24.48
CA HIS A 387 30.91 24.81 24.47
C HIS A 387 31.14 25.61 25.76
N LEU A 388 30.08 25.89 26.52
CA LEU A 388 30.11 26.62 27.80
C LEU A 388 30.24 25.67 29.00
N ILE A 389 30.03 24.38 28.79
CA ILE A 389 30.04 23.36 29.84
C ILE A 389 31.46 22.78 30.00
N SER A 390 32.05 22.92 31.18
CA SER A 390 33.36 22.37 31.52
C SER A 390 33.39 20.84 31.49
N HIS A 391 34.53 20.26 31.12
CA HIS A 391 34.74 18.82 31.14
C HIS A 391 34.61 18.23 32.55
N GLY A 392 34.05 17.02 32.64
CA GLY A 392 33.74 16.35 33.91
C GLY A 392 32.47 16.87 34.61
N THR A 393 31.85 17.94 34.11
CA THR A 393 30.60 18.45 34.69
C THR A 393 29.44 17.53 34.34
N SER A 394 28.66 17.16 35.36
CA SER A 394 27.51 16.28 35.23
C SER A 394 26.21 17.06 35.40
N PHE A 395 25.20 16.70 34.61
CA PHE A 395 23.84 17.23 34.70
C PHE A 395 22.85 16.08 34.75
N THR A 396 21.75 16.27 35.45
CA THR A 396 20.60 15.38 35.29
C THR A 396 19.84 15.81 34.05
N THR A 397 19.60 14.89 33.11
CA THR A 397 18.79 15.14 31.92
C THR A 397 17.70 14.09 31.75
N ASN A 398 16.56 14.48 31.19
CA ASN A 398 15.48 13.54 30.89
C ASN A 398 15.51 13.20 29.39
N ILE A 399 15.68 11.92 29.08
CA ILE A 399 15.67 11.40 27.71
C ILE A 399 14.52 10.40 27.63
N SER A 400 13.45 10.81 26.92
CA SER A 400 12.24 10.00 26.68
C SER A 400 11.56 9.43 27.94
N GLY A 401 11.57 10.19 29.04
CA GLY A 401 10.91 9.81 30.29
C GLY A 401 11.83 9.16 31.32
N GLU A 402 13.05 8.77 30.94
CA GLU A 402 14.06 8.28 31.87
C GLU A 402 15.08 9.38 32.23
N LEU A 403 15.54 9.35 33.47
CA LEU A 403 16.58 10.26 33.96
C LEU A 403 17.96 9.65 33.70
N PHE A 404 18.82 10.46 33.11
CA PHE A 404 20.22 10.16 32.84
C PHE A 404 21.09 11.20 33.53
N ILE A 405 22.27 10.77 33.95
CA ILE A 405 23.37 11.64 34.31
C ILE A 405 24.23 11.83 33.05
N ALA A 406 24.19 13.03 32.48
CA ALA A 406 24.98 13.43 31.33
C ALA A 406 26.26 14.11 31.80
N THR A 407 27.42 13.49 31.56
CA THR A 407 28.72 14.03 31.97
C THR A 407 29.54 14.46 30.76
N ARG A 408 29.95 15.73 30.70
CA ARG A 408 30.75 16.27 29.59
C ARG A 408 32.10 15.56 29.53
N ASP A 409 32.35 14.87 28.43
CA ASP A 409 33.60 14.13 28.21
C ASP A 409 34.22 14.53 26.86
N ILE A 410 35.44 15.08 26.91
CA ILE A 410 36.17 15.51 25.72
C ILE A 410 36.56 14.31 24.85
N ASN A 411 36.84 13.17 25.47
CA ASN A 411 37.29 11.98 24.76
C ASN A 411 36.17 11.36 23.95
N ILE A 412 34.91 11.50 24.39
CA ILE A 412 33.75 11.05 23.62
C ILE A 412 33.60 11.90 22.36
N GLU A 413 33.91 13.18 22.41
CA GLU A 413 33.86 14.05 21.24
C GLU A 413 34.93 13.67 20.22
N ASP A 414 36.16 13.44 20.67
CA ASP A 414 37.25 12.95 19.82
C ASP A 414 36.94 11.55 19.27
N GLN A 415 36.37 10.64 20.08
CA GLN A 415 35.95 9.32 19.61
C GLN A 415 34.80 9.41 18.59
N THR A 416 33.84 10.31 18.80
CA THR A 416 32.73 10.54 17.87
C THR A 416 33.28 11.15 16.58
N PHE A 417 34.21 12.11 16.66
CA PHE A 417 34.87 12.75 15.53
C PHE A 417 35.76 11.78 14.75
N LEU A 418 36.55 10.95 15.42
CA LEU A 418 37.35 9.88 14.80
C LEU A 418 36.46 8.85 14.11
N THR A 419 35.32 8.50 14.74
CA THR A 419 34.32 7.61 14.13
C THR A 419 33.73 8.24 12.87
N ILE A 420 33.36 9.51 12.91
CA ILE A 420 32.83 10.26 11.75
C ILE A 420 33.89 10.39 10.64
N ASN A 421 35.13 10.75 10.97
CA ASN A 421 36.22 10.88 9.98
C ASN A 421 36.62 9.55 9.36
N ARG A 422 36.56 8.46 10.13
CA ARG A 422 36.70 7.11 9.59
C ARG A 422 35.57 6.79 8.63
N GLN A 423 34.34 7.22 8.90
CA GLN A 423 33.26 7.11 7.92
C GLN A 423 33.52 7.95 6.67
N MET A 424 34.02 9.18 6.80
CA MET A 424 34.38 10.08 5.69
C MET A 424 35.41 9.48 4.75
N ARG A 425 36.55 9.02 5.27
CA ARG A 425 37.60 8.40 4.44
C ARG A 425 37.13 7.13 3.75
N ASN A 426 36.23 6.40 4.39
CA ASN A 426 35.62 5.20 3.81
C ASN A 426 34.57 5.53 2.75
N TYR A 427 34.00 6.73 2.74
CA TYR A 427 33.17 7.25 1.64
C TYR A 427 34.03 7.75 0.48
N GLU A 428 35.13 8.45 0.75
CA GLU A 428 36.08 8.89 -0.30
C GLU A 428 36.74 7.72 -1.05
N ALA A 429 36.88 6.56 -0.40
CA ALA A 429 37.39 5.33 -1.02
C ALA A 429 36.32 4.52 -1.77
N ALA A 430 35.04 4.82 -1.57
CA ALA A 430 33.91 4.18 -2.24
C ALA A 430 33.40 5.12 -3.32
N ASP A 431 33.97 5.00 -4.52
CA ASP A 431 33.74 5.81 -5.72
C ASP A 431 32.23 5.98 -6.02
N THR A 432 31.62 7.01 -5.42
CA THR A 432 30.22 7.37 -5.61
C THR A 432 30.12 8.88 -5.79
N SER A 433 29.59 9.26 -6.94
CA SER A 433 29.57 10.59 -7.56
C SER A 433 28.64 11.61 -6.88
N ASP A 434 28.50 11.59 -5.55
CA ASP A 434 27.64 12.53 -4.82
C ASP A 434 28.44 13.65 -4.15
N ASP A 435 28.87 14.60 -4.99
CA ASP A 435 29.64 15.79 -4.60
C ASP A 435 28.93 16.67 -3.55
N ILE A 436 27.61 16.55 -3.38
CA ILE A 436 26.82 17.37 -2.45
C ILE A 436 27.04 16.93 -0.99
N VAL A 437 27.08 15.62 -0.73
CA VAL A 437 27.27 15.07 0.63
C VAL A 437 28.71 15.28 1.08
N LEU A 438 29.67 15.12 0.16
CA LEU A 438 31.09 15.36 0.41
C LEU A 438 31.34 16.84 0.78
N ASN A 439 30.68 17.78 0.10
CA ASN A 439 30.81 19.21 0.36
C ASN A 439 30.20 19.65 1.70
N ILE A 440 29.07 19.06 2.11
CA ILE A 440 28.45 19.33 3.42
C ILE A 440 29.35 18.81 4.56
N LEU A 441 29.99 17.66 4.38
CA LEU A 441 30.87 17.08 5.40
C LEU A 441 32.24 17.77 5.45
N LYS A 442 32.80 18.21 4.31
CA LYS A 442 34.01 19.07 4.26
C LYS A 442 33.80 20.40 4.98
N ARG A 443 32.63 21.04 4.82
CA ARG A 443 32.27 22.26 5.59
C ARG A 443 32.23 22.01 7.10
N LYS A 444 31.72 20.87 7.56
CA LYS A 444 31.71 20.54 8.99
C LYS A 444 33.11 20.24 9.56
N ALA A 445 33.98 19.63 8.78
CA ALA A 445 35.38 19.38 9.18
C ALA A 445 36.19 20.69 9.27
N GLN A 446 35.98 21.63 8.36
CA GLN A 446 36.64 22.95 8.40
C GLN A 446 36.19 23.81 9.59
N VAL A 447 34.90 23.77 9.95
CA VAL A 447 34.37 24.49 11.14
C VAL A 447 34.95 23.93 12.46
N GLY A 448 35.33 22.64 12.49
CA GLY A 448 36.04 22.06 13.64
C GLY A 448 37.53 22.43 13.72
N ALA A 449 38.18 22.72 12.59
CA ALA A 449 39.60 23.05 12.53
C ALA A 449 39.89 24.54 12.83
N THR A 450 38.98 25.45 12.46
CA THR A 450 39.13 26.90 12.72
C THR A 450 38.86 27.29 14.18
N ALA A 451 38.14 26.46 14.95
CA ALA A 451 37.93 26.67 16.38
C ALA A 451 39.21 26.51 17.23
N ASN A 452 40.25 25.83 16.71
CA ASN A 452 41.51 25.58 17.42
C ASN A 452 42.66 26.52 17.03
N THR A 453 42.46 27.50 16.14
CA THR A 453 43.55 28.32 15.56
C THR A 453 43.35 29.84 15.64
N SER A 454 42.40 30.35 16.43
CA SER A 454 42.18 31.80 16.58
C SER A 454 42.32 32.31 18.01
N GLU A 455 43.51 32.12 18.59
CA GLU A 455 44.07 33.04 19.59
C GLU A 455 45.32 33.70 19.00
N GLU A 456 45.16 34.83 18.31
CA GLU A 456 46.05 36.00 18.39
C GLU A 456 45.81 37.00 17.23
N LYS A 457 45.65 38.27 17.63
CA LYS A 457 45.85 39.54 16.88
C LYS A 457 44.73 40.10 15.99
N ASP A 458 44.10 41.14 16.54
CA ASP A 458 43.68 42.36 15.84
C ASP A 458 44.92 43.22 15.43
N PRO A 459 44.85 44.29 14.59
CA PRO A 459 43.69 44.87 13.89
C PRO A 459 43.95 45.34 12.43
N LYS A 460 42.88 45.65 11.66
CA LYS A 460 42.65 46.93 10.90
C LYS A 460 41.55 46.82 9.80
N LYS A 461 40.63 47.79 9.81
CA LYS A 461 39.72 48.23 8.70
C LYS A 461 40.50 48.68 7.46
N PRO A 462 39.99 48.62 6.19
CA PRO A 462 38.83 49.41 5.64
C PRO A 462 37.89 48.59 4.68
N ARG A 463 36.59 48.88 4.46
CA ARG A 463 35.81 49.93 3.73
C ARG A 463 35.55 49.61 2.22
N LEU A 464 34.25 49.72 1.80
CA LEU A 464 33.67 49.84 0.41
C LEU A 464 33.73 48.57 -0.47
N GLU A 465 32.84 48.22 -1.42
CA GLU A 465 31.65 48.76 -2.16
C GLU A 465 31.01 47.52 -2.84
N ALA A 466 29.69 47.28 -2.85
CA ALA A 466 28.69 47.66 -3.87
C ALA A 466 28.96 47.23 -5.35
N SER A 467 28.23 46.20 -5.83
CA SER A 467 27.65 46.01 -7.19
C SER A 467 26.92 44.65 -7.20
N ALA A 468 25.60 44.51 -7.47
CA ALA A 468 24.95 44.51 -8.81
C ALA A 468 25.72 43.58 -9.78
N GLU A 469 25.14 42.56 -10.43
CA GLU A 469 23.91 42.56 -11.23
C GLU A 469 23.30 41.13 -11.34
N GLU A 470 21.97 41.11 -11.57
CA GLU A 470 21.18 40.05 -12.24
C GLU A 470 21.71 39.87 -13.69
N GLU A 471 21.50 38.83 -14.49
CA GLU A 471 20.33 38.03 -14.81
C GLU A 471 20.84 37.07 -15.92
N GLU A 472 20.58 35.74 -15.89
CA GLU A 472 20.73 34.92 -17.11
C GLU A 472 19.58 33.92 -17.21
N GLY A 473 19.07 33.83 -18.45
CA GLY A 473 17.79 33.25 -18.81
C GLY A 473 17.78 31.72 -18.89
N PHE A 474 16.59 31.18 -18.70
CA PHE A 474 16.26 29.78 -18.92
C PHE A 474 15.72 29.58 -20.35
N GLU A 475 16.45 28.80 -21.16
CA GLU A 475 15.93 28.19 -22.39
C GLU A 475 15.27 26.84 -22.06
N LEU A 476 14.08 26.62 -22.63
CA LEU A 476 13.29 25.40 -22.56
C LEU A 476 13.72 24.45 -23.69
N ILE A 477 14.12 23.23 -23.32
CA ILE A 477 14.31 22.12 -24.26
C ILE A 477 13.00 21.31 -24.29
N ASN A 478 12.43 21.17 -25.48
CA ASN A 478 11.34 20.26 -25.81
C ASN A 478 11.94 18.90 -26.16
N ASP A 479 11.65 17.87 -25.37
CA ASP A 479 11.90 16.47 -25.73
C ASP A 479 10.64 15.87 -26.35
N SER A 480 10.77 15.45 -27.61
CA SER A 480 9.82 14.62 -28.35
C SER A 480 10.11 13.15 -28.06
N GLU A 481 9.16 12.44 -27.47
CA GLU A 481 9.23 10.98 -27.29
C GLU A 481 8.88 10.26 -28.60
N GLU A 482 9.80 9.43 -29.09
CA GLU A 482 9.60 8.44 -30.14
C GLU A 482 8.88 7.22 -29.57
N GLU A 483 7.82 6.77 -30.24
CA GLU A 483 7.09 5.54 -29.95
C GLU A 483 7.83 4.33 -30.57
N GLU A 484 8.27 3.39 -29.75
CA GLU A 484 8.73 2.06 -30.21
C GLU A 484 7.53 1.09 -30.31
N GLU A 485 7.27 0.62 -31.54
CA GLU A 485 6.43 -0.53 -31.84
C GLU A 485 7.06 -1.82 -31.29
N ILE A 486 6.30 -2.60 -30.51
CA ILE A 486 6.67 -3.97 -30.14
C ILE A 486 5.69 -4.93 -30.83
N ASP A 487 6.20 -5.62 -31.84
CA ASP A 487 5.59 -6.81 -32.45
C ASP A 487 5.50 -7.95 -31.42
N MET A 488 4.29 -8.46 -31.18
CA MET A 488 4.05 -9.70 -30.45
C MET A 488 3.61 -10.79 -31.42
N ASP A 489 4.56 -11.65 -31.79
CA ASP A 489 4.29 -12.93 -32.41
C ASP A 489 4.28 -14.06 -31.36
N VAL A 490 3.18 -14.83 -31.40
CA VAL A 490 3.05 -16.26 -31.05
C VAL A 490 3.40 -16.70 -29.62
N PHE A 491 2.37 -16.98 -28.80
CA PHE A 491 2.04 -18.33 -28.27
C PHE A 491 0.69 -18.36 -27.54
#